data_AF-A0A0F2NE47-F1
#
_entry.id   AF-A0A0F2NE47-F1
#
_cell.length_a   1.000
_cell.length_b   1.000
_cell.length_c   1.000
_cell.angle_alpha   90.00
_cell.angle_beta   90.00
_cell.angle_gamma   90.00
#
_symmetry.space_group_name_H-M   'P 1'
#
loop_
_entity.id
_entity.type
_entity.pdbx_description
1 polymer ?
#
loop_
_entity_poly.entity_id
_entity_poly.type
_entity_poly.pdbx_seq_one_letter_code
_entity_poly.pdbx_strand_id
1 'polypeptide(L)' 'MACKPPTIDITREKYDAVLFDLDGVVTKTAKVHADSWKRLFDEYLKSRAAGKGESWDLFDIELAV' A
#
# COMPACT_ATOMS: atom_id res chain seq x y z
N MET A 1 -10.94 14.27 -32.44
CA MET A 1 -9.69 15.00 -32.13
C MET A 1 -9.35 14.72 -30.68
N ALA A 2 -8.33 13.89 -30.40
CA ALA A 2 -7.90 13.66 -29.02
C ALA A 2 -6.91 14.77 -28.62
N CYS A 3 -7.16 15.45 -27.50
CA CYS A 3 -6.22 16.40 -26.93
C CYS A 3 -5.01 15.62 -26.41
N LYS A 4 -3.82 15.90 -26.96
CA LYS A 4 -2.58 15.29 -26.49
C LYS A 4 -2.28 15.87 -25.09
N PRO A 5 -1.94 15.05 -24.09
CA PRO A 5 -1.60 15.56 -22.78
C PRO A 5 -0.38 16.50 -22.90
N PRO A 6 -0.34 17.59 -22.11
CA PRO A 6 0.79 18.49 -22.12
C PRO A 6 2.03 17.75 -21.62
N THR A 7 3.11 17.84 -22.39
CA THR A 7 4.43 17.38 -21.95
C THR A 7 5.08 18.49 -21.14
N ILE A 8 5.57 18.16 -19.93
CA ILE A 8 6.34 19.10 -19.10
C ILE A 8 7.78 18.60 -19.04
N ASP A 9 8.71 19.44 -19.50
CA ASP A 9 10.13 19.17 -19.39
C ASP A 9 10.64 19.60 -18.01
N ILE A 10 11.11 18.64 -17.22
CA ILE A 10 11.78 18.90 -15.94
C ILE A 10 13.29 18.92 -16.19
N THR A 11 13.86 20.14 -16.27
CA THR A 11 15.29 20.36 -16.50
C THR A 11 15.91 21.17 -15.36
N ARG A 12 17.23 21.08 -15.16
CA ARG A 12 17.92 21.83 -14.10
C ARG A 12 17.91 23.34 -14.34
N GLU A 13 17.80 23.78 -15.59
CA GLU A 13 17.71 25.21 -15.93
C GLU A 13 16.36 25.82 -15.51
N LYS A 14 15.33 24.98 -15.36
CA LYS A 14 13.97 25.41 -15.00
C LYS A 14 13.64 25.18 -13.52
N TYR A 15 14.28 24.22 -12.87
CA TYR A 15 14.00 23.83 -11.49
C TYR A 15 15.28 23.49 -10.73
N ASP A 16 15.46 24.12 -9.58
CA ASP A 16 16.63 23.89 -8.71
C ASP A 16 16.49 22.64 -7.84
N ALA A 17 15.25 22.23 -7.53
CA ALA A 17 14.95 21.09 -6.68
C ALA A 17 13.64 20.40 -7.08
N VAL A 18 13.54 19.11 -6.73
CA VAL A 18 12.31 18.32 -6.88
C VAL A 18 12.02 17.65 -5.54
N LEU A 19 10.78 17.76 -5.08
CA LEU A 19 10.29 17.08 -3.89
C LEU A 19 9.44 15.90 -4.31
N PHE A 20 9.75 14.72 -3.77
CA PHE A 20 8.95 13.52 -3.94
C PHE A 20 8.31 13.17 -2.60
N ASP A 21 7.05 12.74 -2.66
CA ASP A 21 6.45 12.00 -1.56
C ASP A 21 7.16 10.64 -1.42
N LEU A 22 7.00 10.01 -0.26
CA LEU A 22 7.69 8.76 0.05
C LEU A 22 6.82 7.55 -0.27
N ASP A 23 5.59 7.54 0.25
CA ASP A 23 4.73 6.36 0.26
C ASP A 23 4.07 6.14 -1.09
N GLY A 24 4.33 4.98 -1.70
CA GLY A 24 3.81 4.65 -3.03
C GLY A 24 4.47 5.41 -4.19
N VAL A 25 5.24 6.47 -3.91
CA VAL A 25 6.00 7.23 -4.93
C VAL A 25 7.43 6.71 -5.03
N VAL A 26 8.25 6.95 -4.01
CA VAL A 26 9.65 6.48 -3.97
C VAL A 26 9.74 5.07 -3.39
N THR A 27 8.81 4.70 -2.52
CA THR A 27 8.82 3.42 -1.81
C THR A 27 7.55 2.61 -2.04
N LYS A 28 7.65 1.28 -1.96
CA LYS A 28 6.50 0.36 -2.06
C LYS A 28 5.89 0.06 -0.69
N THR A 29 5.64 1.10 0.12
CA THR A 29 5.19 0.94 1.51
C THR A 29 3.82 0.30 1.64
N ALA A 30 2.91 0.49 0.67
CA ALA A 30 1.63 -0.23 0.62
C ALA A 30 1.79 -1.75 0.74
N LYS A 31 2.78 -2.33 0.05
CA LYS A 31 3.07 -3.78 0.15
C LYS A 31 3.52 -4.18 1.56
N VAL A 32 4.40 -3.39 2.16
CA VAL A 32 4.92 -3.66 3.51
C VAL A 32 3.83 -3.54 4.56
N HIS A 33 2.95 -2.54 4.45
CA HIS A 33 1.78 -2.39 5.32
C HIS A 33 0.84 -3.59 5.20
N ALA A 34 0.54 -3.99 3.97
CA ALA A 34 -0.34 -5.10 3.69
C ALA A 34 0.21 -6.42 4.28
N ASP A 35 1.49 -6.73 4.05
CA ASP A 35 2.17 -7.90 4.63
C ASP A 35 2.15 -7.88 6.17
N SER A 36 2.32 -6.69 6.77
CA SER A 36 2.31 -6.51 8.23
C SER A 36 0.92 -6.72 8.84
N TRP A 37 -0.12 -6.17 8.20
CA TRP A 37 -1.51 -6.36 8.63
C TRP A 37 -1.94 -7.81 8.49
N LYS A 38 -1.58 -8.48 7.40
CA LYS A 38 -1.90 -9.89 7.22
C LYS A 38 -1.35 -10.73 8.37
N ARG A 39 -0.05 -10.57 8.70
CA ARG A 39 0.55 -11.30 9.82
C ARG A 39 -0.18 -11.03 11.13
N LEU A 40 -0.44 -9.76 11.44
CA LEU A 40 -1.12 -9.37 12.67
C LEU A 40 -2.53 -9.97 12.77
N PHE A 41 -3.34 -9.84 11.73
CA PHE A 41 -4.73 -10.26 11.75
C PHE A 41 -4.90 -11.76 11.65
N ASP A 42 -4.07 -12.46 10.87
CA ASP A 42 -4.08 -13.93 10.82
C ASP A 42 -3.82 -14.52 12.23
N GLU A 43 -2.83 -13.98 12.95
CA GLU A 43 -2.51 -14.41 14.32
C GLU A 43 -3.65 -14.11 15.30
N TYR A 44 -4.20 -12.90 15.23
CA TYR A 44 -5.30 -12.47 16.10
C TYR A 44 -6.58 -13.30 15.88
N LEU A 45 -7.00 -13.49 14.62
CA LEU A 45 -8.22 -14.23 14.26
C LEU A 45 -8.12 -15.69 14.71
N LYS A 46 -6.96 -16.32 14.49
CA LYS A 46 -6.67 -17.68 14.97
C LYS A 46 -6.76 -17.77 16.50
N SER A 47 -6.12 -16.85 17.22
CA SER A 47 -6.14 -16.85 18.69
C SER A 47 -7.54 -16.64 19.26
N ARG A 48 -8.31 -15.74 18.65
CA ARG A 48 -9.69 -15.44 19.06
C ARG A 48 -10.61 -16.65 18.86
N ALA A 49 -10.52 -17.32 17.71
CA ALA A 49 -11.31 -18.52 17.41
C ALA A 49 -11.00 -19.65 18.40
N ALA A 50 -9.72 -19.89 18.71
CA ALA A 50 -9.31 -20.88 19.70
C ALA A 50 -9.92 -20.60 21.09
N GLY A 51 -10.04 -19.34 21.49
CA GLY A 51 -10.67 -18.95 22.76
C GLY A 51 -12.19 -19.10 22.82
N LYS A 52 -12.86 -19.25 21.66
CA LYS A 52 -14.33 -19.34 21.55
C LYS A 52 -14.84 -20.67 20.97
N GLY A 53 -13.94 -21.53 20.50
CA GLY A 53 -14.32 -22.76 19.79
C GLY A 53 -14.95 -22.49 18.41
N GLU A 54 -14.71 -21.32 17.83
CA GLU A 54 -15.23 -20.90 16.53
C GLU A 54 -14.25 -21.28 15.40
N SER A 55 -14.75 -21.41 14.17
CA SER A 55 -13.89 -21.42 12.99
C SER A 55 -13.37 -20.01 12.71
N TRP A 56 -12.23 -19.90 12.02
CA TRP A 56 -11.69 -18.63 11.56
C TRP A 56 -11.21 -18.75 10.12
N ASP A 57 -11.29 -17.62 9.41
CA ASP A 57 -10.73 -17.44 8.08
C ASP A 57 -9.49 -16.52 8.16
N LEU A 58 -8.57 -16.69 7.21
CA LEU A 58 -7.41 -15.82 7.05
C LEU A 58 -7.86 -14.40 6.69
N PHE A 59 -7.07 -13.41 7.09
CA PHE A 59 -7.22 -12.04 6.65
C PHE A 59 -6.95 -11.94 5.14
N ASP A 60 -7.93 -11.42 4.42
CA ASP A 60 -7.84 -11.15 2.98
C ASP A 60 -7.24 -9.76 2.76
N ILE A 61 -6.10 -9.77 2.08
CA ILE A 61 -5.32 -8.58 1.77
C ILE A 61 -5.91 -7.84 0.56
N GLU A 62 -6.48 -8.54 -0.42
CA GLU A 62 -6.96 -7.94 -1.68
C GLU A 62 -8.29 -7.19 -1.48
N LEU A 63 -9.00 -7.46 -0.38
CA LEU A 63 -10.19 -6.72 0.03
C LEU A 63 -9.89 -5.51 0.93
N ALA A 64 -8.66 -5.40 1.45
CA ALA A 64 -8.30 -4.46 2.51
C ALA A 64 -7.38 -3.31 2.07
N VAL A 65 -6.73 -3.43 0.91
CA VAL A 65 -5.86 -2.38 0.33
C VAL A 65 -6.56 -1.68 -0.82
#